data_AF-A0A353BGP5-F1
#
_entry.id   AF-A0A353BGP5-F1
#
_cell.length_a   1.000
_cell.length_b   1.000
_cell.length_c   1.000
_cell.angle_alpha   90.00
_cell.angle_beta   90.00
_cell.angle_gamma   90.00
#
_symmetry.space_group_name_H-M   'P 1'
#
loop_
_entity.id
_entity.type
_entity.pdbx_description
1 polymer ?
#
loop_
_entity_poly.entity_id
_entity_poly.type
_entity_poly.pdbx_seq_one_letter_code
_entity_poly.pdbx_strand_id
1 'polypeptide(L)' 'MVNTVLKITAALVLLLLVSPLLEGVLRKLKALVHSRIGPPLLQPYWDILKLLGKDDLRSPHSFLGPLPALASLAATLAA' A
#
# COMPACT_ATOMS: atom_id res chain seq x y z
N MET A 1 -19.07 9.69 22.12
CA MET A 1 -19.09 9.16 20.73
C MET A 1 -18.12 9.89 19.82
N VAL A 2 -18.17 11.22 19.72
CA VAL A 2 -17.28 12.02 18.83
C VAL A 2 -15.79 11.78 19.07
N ASN A 3 -15.33 11.74 20.33
CA ASN A 3 -13.92 11.50 20.65
C ASN A 3 -13.42 10.10 20.25
N THR A 4 -14.28 9.09 20.24
CA THR A 4 -13.94 7.72 19.82
C THR A 4 -13.83 7.64 18.30
N VAL A 5 -14.78 8.25 17.58
CA VAL A 5 -14.74 8.34 16.11
C VAL A 5 -13.49 9.07 15.66
N LEU A 6 -13.15 10.21 16.29
CA LEU A 6 -11.94 10.97 15.97
C LEU A 6 -10.66 10.13 16.10
N LYS A 7 -10.54 9.34 17.17
CA LYS A 7 -9.38 8.46 17.39
C LYS A 7 -9.26 7.37 16.33
N ILE A 8 -10.37 6.74 15.94
CA ILE A 8 -10.39 5.67 14.93
C ILE A 8 -10.01 6.25 13.56
N THR A 9 -10.59 7.38 13.18
CA THR A 9 -10.27 8.05 11.91
C THR A 9 -8.80 8.48 11.87
N ALA A 10 -8.28 9.05 12.96
CA ALA A 10 -6.87 9.43 13.05
C ALA A 10 -5.95 8.21 12.92
N ALA A 11 -6.26 7.10 13.60
CA ALA A 11 -5.48 5.86 13.52
C ALA A 11 -5.46 5.26 12.11
N LEU A 12 -6.62 5.24 11.42
CA LEU A 12 -6.73 4.77 10.04
C LEU A 12 -5.86 5.58 9.07
N VAL A 13 -5.90 6.91 9.18
CA VAL A 13 -5.09 7.80 8.35
C VAL A 13 -3.59 7.58 8.62
N LEU A 14 -3.21 7.44 9.89
CA LEU A 14 -1.83 7.17 10.28
C LEU A 14 -1.35 5.81 9.73
N LEU A 15 -2.17 4.77 9.81
CA LEU A 15 -1.85 3.44 9.33
C LEU A 15 -1.64 3.41 7.80
N LEU A 16 -2.51 4.08 7.05
CA LEU A 16 -2.40 4.22 5.59
C LEU A 16 -1.13 4.97 5.17
N LEU A 17 -0.69 5.96 5.94
CA LEU A 17 0.54 6.71 5.65
C LEU A 17 1.81 5.96 6.07
N VAL A 18 1.76 5.24 7.19
CA VAL A 18 2.92 4.50 7.75
C VAL A 18 3.19 3.21 6.98
N SER A 19 2.16 2.55 6.43
CA SER A 19 2.30 1.33 5.64
C SER A 19 3.32 1.45 4.48
N PRO A 20 3.20 2.41 3.53
CA PRO A 20 4.16 2.56 2.44
C PRO A 20 5.55 3.03 2.90
N LEU A 21 5.64 3.75 4.02
CA LEU A 21 6.93 4.15 4.62
C LEU A 21 7.72 2.94 5.12
N LEU A 22 7.06 2.02 5.82
CA LEU A 22 7.67 0.78 6.29
C LEU A 22 8.14 -0.08 5.11
N GLU A 23 7.40 -0.11 4.01
CA GLU A 23 7.80 -0.83 2.81
C GLU A 23 9.06 -0.21 2.17
N GLY A 24 9.15 1.12 2.11
CA GLY A 24 10.35 1.84 1.66
C GLY A 24 11.58 1.55 2.53
N VAL A 25 11.40 1.52 3.85
CA VAL A 25 12.47 1.14 4.79
C VAL A 25 12.89 -0.31 4.59
N LEU A 26 11.94 -1.24 4.45
CA LEU A 26 12.22 -2.66 4.22
C LEU A 26 13.04 -2.87 2.93
N ARG A 27 12.69 -2.16 1.84
CA ARG A 27 13.43 -2.21 0.58
C ARG A 27 14.86 -1.70 0.73
N LYS A 28 15.07 -0.64 1.52
CA LYS A 28 16.40 -0.09 1.82
C LYS A 28 17.22 -1.05 2.69
N LEU A 29 16.61 -1.68 3.70
CA LEU A 29 17.26 -2.69 4.54
C LEU A 29 17.66 -3.93 3.74
N LYS A 30 16.77 -4.44 2.87
CA LYS A 30 17.10 -5.54 1.96
C LYS A 30 18.28 -5.18 1.06
N ALA A 31 18.30 -3.98 0.48
CA ALA A 31 19.40 -3.55 -0.37
C ALA A 31 20.73 -3.44 0.40
N LEU A 32 20.70 -2.94 1.64
CA LEU A 32 21.87 -2.91 2.53
C LEU A 32 22.42 -4.33 2.79
N VAL A 33 21.55 -5.30 3.08
CA VAL A 33 21.94 -6.71 3.25
C VAL A 33 22.56 -7.28 1.97
N HIS A 34 22.06 -6.89 0.81
CA HIS A 34 22.60 -7.32 -0.49
C HIS A 34 23.81 -6.48 -0.94
N SER A 35 24.37 -5.61 -0.09
CA SER A 35 25.48 -4.71 -0.40
C SER A 35 25.24 -3.88 -1.67
N ARG A 36 23.99 -3.45 -1.89
CA ARG A 36 23.59 -2.57 -3.00
C ARG A 36 23.03 -1.26 -2.44
N ILE A 37 23.20 -0.18 -3.20
CA ILE A 37 22.53 1.08 -2.91
C ILE A 37 21.03 0.90 -3.17
N GLY A 38 20.25 0.95 -2.08
CA GLY A 38 18.80 0.79 -2.13
C GLY A 38 18.07 1.99 -2.72
N PRO A 39 16.82 1.79 -3.16
CA PRO A 39 15.96 2.86 -3.66
C PRO A 39 15.66 3.92 -2.58
N PRO A 40 15.39 5.19 -2.96
CA PRO A 40 15.00 6.24 -2.02
C PRO A 40 13.69 5.91 -1.29
N LEU A 41 13.58 6.39 -0.05
CA LEU A 41 12.43 6.12 0.84
C LEU A 41 11.09 6.63 0.29
N LEU A 42 11.11 7.64 -0.58
CA LEU A 42 9.91 8.22 -1.19
C LEU A 42 9.41 7.47 -2.43
N GLN A 43 10.19 6.49 -2.93
CA GLN A 43 9.84 5.74 -4.13
C GLN A 43 8.47 5.03 -4.06
N PRO A 44 8.06 4.42 -2.93
CA PRO A 44 6.73 3.81 -2.81
C PRO A 44 5.58 4.80 -3.06
N TYR A 45 5.71 6.06 -2.67
CA TYR A 45 4.69 7.08 -2.94
C TYR A 45 4.58 7.40 -4.43
N TRP A 46 5.70 7.44 -5.14
CA TRP A 46 5.72 7.68 -6.58
C TRP A 46 5.18 6.48 -7.36
N ASP A 47 5.44 5.26 -6.89
CA ASP A 47 4.87 4.04 -7.46
C ASP A 47 3.34 4.02 -7.34
N ILE A 48 2.80 4.41 -6.17
CA ILE A 48 1.34 4.52 -5.96
C ILE A 48 0.73 5.53 -6.92
N LEU A 49 1.27 6.76 -6.99
CA LEU A 49 0.76 7.79 -7.90
C LEU A 49 0.84 7.36 -9.36
N LYS A 50 1.89 6.64 -9.75
CA LYS A 50 2.07 6.12 -11.11
C LYS A 50 1.06 5.01 -11.44
N LEU A 51 0.74 4.15 -10.48
CA LEU A 51 -0.25 3.07 -10.64
C LEU A 51 -1.68 3.63 -10.74
N LEU A 52 -2.01 4.65 -9.96
CA LEU A 52 -3.31 5.35 -10.03
C LEU A 52 -3.55 6.06 -11.37
N GLY A 53 -2.48 6.52 -12.03
CA GLY A 53 -2.56 7.17 -13.34
C GLY A 53 -2.56 6.22 -14.54
N LYS A 54 -2.56 4.90 -14.31
CA LYS A 54 -2.50 3.89 -15.39
C LYS A 54 -3.89 3.34 -15.68
N ASP A 55 -4.25 3.24 -16.96
CA ASP A 55 -5.49 2.60 -17.36
C ASP A 55 -5.47 1.10 -17.04
N ASP A 56 -6.60 0.63 -16.51
CA ASP A 56 -6.84 -0.77 -16.13
C ASP A 56 -6.98 -1.63 -17.40
N LEU A 57 -5.85 -2.11 -17.93
CA LEU A 57 -5.84 -3.05 -19.06
C LEU A 57 -6.33 -4.43 -18.59
N ARG A 58 -7.64 -4.66 -18.70
CA ARG A 58 -8.27 -5.95 -18.36
C ARG A 58 -8.29 -6.87 -19.58
N SER A 59 -7.79 -8.09 -19.37
CA SER A 59 -7.99 -9.19 -20.32
C SER A 59 -9.48 -9.57 -20.31
N PRO A 60 -10.13 -9.69 -21.50
CA PRO A 60 -11.55 -10.02 -21.58
C PRO A 60 -11.89 -11.43 -21.04
N HIS A 61 -10.90 -12.31 -20.84
CA HIS A 61 -11.10 -13.68 -20.38
C HIS A 61 -10.96 -13.89 -18.86
N SER A 62 -10.57 -12.87 -18.09
CA SER A 62 -10.46 -12.97 -16.63
C SER A 62 -11.46 -12.07 -15.93
N PHE A 63 -12.68 -12.56 -15.75
CA PHE A 63 -13.69 -11.93 -14.91
C PHE A 63 -13.23 -11.77 -13.45
N LEU A 64 -12.31 -12.64 -12.99
CA LEU A 64 -11.76 -12.63 -11.64
C LEU A 64 -10.60 -11.65 -11.40
N GLY A 65 -10.18 -10.87 -12.38
CA GLY A 65 -9.03 -9.95 -12.25
C GLY A 65 -9.00 -9.08 -10.97
N PRO A 66 -10.10 -8.40 -10.59
CA PRO A 66 -10.12 -7.51 -9.41
C PRO A 66 -10.45 -8.21 -8.08
N LEU A 67 -10.99 -9.43 -8.13
CA LEU A 67 -11.42 -10.18 -6.94
C LEU A 67 -10.33 -10.38 -5.86
N PRO A 68 -9.08 -10.77 -6.19
CA PRO A 68 -8.07 -10.99 -5.16
C PRO A 68 -7.65 -9.70 -4.43
N ALA A 69 -7.65 -8.55 -5.12
CA ALA A 69 -7.34 -7.26 -4.49
C ALA A 69 -8.45 -6.81 -3.54
N LEU A 70 -9.72 -7.06 -3.88
CA LEU A 70 -10.85 -6.76 -3.00
C LEU A 70 -10.88 -7.69 -1.77
N ALA A 71 -10.56 -8.98 -1.95
CA ALA A 71 -10.55 -9.95 -0.87
C ALA A 71 -9.48 -9.64 0.20
N SER A 72 -8.28 -9.22 -0.21
CA SER A 72 -7.21 -8.85 0.73
C SER A 72 -7.53 -7.57 1.50
N LEU A 73 -8.18 -6.58 0.87
CA LEU A 73 -8.68 -5.39 1.54
C LEU A 73 -9.79 -5.71 2.54
N ALA A 74 -10.72 -6.59 2.18
CA ALA A 74 -11.81 -7.01 3.08
C ALA A 74 -11.26 -7.76 4.31
N ALA A 75 -10.29 -8.65 4.11
CA ALA A 75 -9.69 -9.41 5.20
C ALA A 75 -8.91 -8.53 6.19
N THR A 76 -8.23 -7.50 5.70
CA THR A 76 -7.47 -6.56 6.54
C THR A 76 -8.35 -5.55 7.28
N LEU A 77 -9.54 -5.24 6.75
CA LEU A 77 -10.55 -4.41 7.44
C LEU A 77 -11.36 -5.19 8.47
N ALA A 78 -11.52 -6.50 8.27
CA ALA A 78 -12.29 -7.38 9.15
C ALA A 78 -11.47 -7.89 10.36
N ALA A 79 -10.15 -7.81 10.29
CA ALA A 79 -9.21 -8.20 11.35
C ALA A 79 -8.96 -7.05 12.34
#